data_AF-A0AAD7NWK5-F1
#
_entry.id   AF-A0AAD7NWK5-F1
#
_cell.length_a   1.000
_cell.length_b   1.000
_cell.length_c   1.000
_cell.angle_alpha   90.00
_cell.angle_beta   90.00
_cell.angle_gamma   90.00
#
_symmetry.space_group_name_H-M   'P 1'
#
loop_
_entity.id
_entity.type
_entity.pdbx_description
1 polymer ?
#
loop_
_entity_poly.entity_id
_entity_poly.type
_entity_poly.pdbx_seq_one_letter_code
_entity_poly.pdbx_strand_id
1 'polypeptide(L)'
;MPKDVSKDDPGLPFPSEYGPEGFATQYIHLKYLTNTQLSDHCKTFKLPHSGNKTVLTEHLKMFSQDNSRWEILIPGATNSHKGIRNPNKKSKPKGSELRRENLFNGAPGVHIANAPVTERSKDLRTAEQKAAIIPWAQRIVKQYPYQTHTPETGTNPSIYISPPAPSIPPAPSVGPALQATIKPTVAYQYSNSLEIGTILLCAAFHTFFVHANSSTVESSSVTPTADVSMHDTDGDNTDMDSPTRTLKMAHGKLITFRECDIPDPPAVSYAKSIEELPWVWDDNSPDWNGTSPLSINNTPIPLVYWPTVYKYWKGTQWKGVKKTWFDWKILFRAMSGMSMEDFWVHFSAPDKFGQLHPLKYTPLLARLAAEWKVADEKLADLARHELTNH
;
A
#
# COMPACT_ATOMS: atom_id res chain seq x y z
N MET A 1 -7.60 -36.81 -29.70
CA MET A 1 -7.73 -37.00 -31.16
C MET A 1 -8.02 -35.65 -31.81
N PRO A 2 -7.18 -35.18 -32.75
CA PRO A 2 -7.43 -33.94 -33.48
C PRO A 2 -8.69 -34.11 -34.34
N LYS A 3 -9.65 -33.20 -34.19
CA LYS A 3 -10.85 -33.18 -35.05
C LYS A 3 -10.40 -32.75 -36.44
N ASP A 4 -10.79 -33.51 -37.46
CA ASP A 4 -10.54 -33.17 -38.86
C ASP A 4 -11.05 -31.74 -39.12
N VAL A 5 -10.11 -30.81 -39.31
CA VAL A 5 -10.39 -29.40 -39.56
C VAL A 5 -10.88 -29.31 -41.01
N SER A 6 -12.14 -28.95 -41.22
CA SER A 6 -12.68 -28.77 -42.57
C SER A 6 -11.81 -27.78 -43.34
N LYS A 7 -11.38 -28.17 -44.55
CA LYS A 7 -10.41 -27.42 -45.38
C LYS A 7 -10.87 -26.01 -45.81
N ASP A 8 -12.09 -25.61 -45.50
CA ASP A 8 -12.73 -24.42 -46.07
C ASP A 8 -12.63 -23.15 -45.21
N ASP A 9 -12.01 -23.18 -44.04
CA ASP A 9 -11.79 -21.99 -43.21
C ASP A 9 -10.28 -21.74 -43.08
N PRO A 10 -9.68 -20.83 -43.89
CA PRO A 10 -8.22 -20.60 -43.89
C PRO A 10 -7.71 -19.91 -42.62
N GLY A 11 -8.57 -19.57 -41.66
CA GLY A 11 -8.18 -18.86 -40.44
C GLY A 11 -7.99 -17.36 -40.66
N LEU A 12 -7.66 -16.65 -39.59
CA LEU A 12 -7.50 -15.20 -39.63
C LEU A 12 -6.00 -14.83 -39.71
N PRO A 13 -5.62 -13.85 -40.56
CA PRO A 13 -4.22 -13.43 -40.68
C PRO A 13 -3.77 -12.63 -39.45
N PHE A 14 -2.59 -12.94 -38.94
CA PHE A 14 -1.92 -12.23 -37.86
C PHE A 14 -0.46 -11.97 -38.23
N PRO A 15 0.14 -10.90 -37.69
CA PRO A 15 1.57 -10.68 -37.84
C PRO A 15 2.36 -11.74 -37.06
N SER A 16 3.42 -12.25 -37.66
CA SER A 16 4.40 -13.16 -37.07
C SER A 16 5.71 -12.40 -36.83
N GLU A 17 6.87 -13.03 -37.05
CA GLU A 17 8.18 -12.40 -36.93
C GLU A 17 8.33 -11.20 -37.89
N TYR A 18 8.98 -10.14 -37.39
CA TYR A 18 9.26 -8.93 -38.16
C TYR A 18 10.59 -9.10 -38.91
N GLY A 19 10.51 -9.25 -40.23
CA GLY A 19 11.66 -9.39 -41.13
C GLY A 19 11.96 -8.12 -41.93
N PRO A 20 12.95 -8.16 -42.84
CA PRO A 20 13.32 -7.02 -43.69
C PRO A 20 12.19 -6.57 -44.63
N GLU A 21 11.25 -7.45 -44.96
CA GLU A 21 10.08 -7.17 -45.79
C GLU A 21 8.83 -6.80 -44.98
N GLY A 22 8.95 -6.63 -43.66
CA GLY A 22 7.85 -6.38 -42.74
C GLY A 22 7.39 -7.64 -42.00
N PHE A 23 6.14 -7.66 -41.55
CA PHE A 23 5.58 -8.79 -40.81
C PHE A 23 5.22 -9.95 -41.75
N ALA A 24 5.77 -11.13 -41.50
CA ALA A 24 5.24 -12.36 -42.09
C ALA A 24 3.80 -12.59 -41.60
N THR A 25 2.91 -13.09 -42.47
CA THR A 25 1.51 -13.37 -42.09
C THR A 25 1.36 -14.83 -41.67
N GLN A 26 0.88 -15.07 -40.46
CA GLN A 26 0.48 -16.40 -39.97
C GLN A 26 -1.04 -16.48 -39.83
N TYR A 27 -1.64 -17.61 -40.18
CA TYR A 27 -3.08 -17.81 -40.09
C TYR A 27 -3.43 -18.58 -38.81
N ILE A 28 -4.31 -18.03 -37.97
CA ILE A 28 -4.71 -18.61 -36.70
C ILE A 28 -6.21 -18.90 -36.69
N HIS A 29 -6.59 -20.15 -36.40
CA HIS A 29 -7.99 -20.56 -36.28
C HIS A 29 -8.50 -20.36 -34.85
N LEU A 30 -9.10 -19.20 -34.57
CA LEU A 30 -9.54 -18.81 -33.22
C LEU A 30 -10.58 -19.77 -32.59
N LYS A 31 -11.36 -20.49 -33.40
CA LYS A 31 -12.43 -21.39 -32.93
C LYS A 31 -11.90 -22.51 -32.05
N TYR A 32 -10.71 -23.02 -32.37
CA TYR A 32 -10.12 -24.20 -31.72
C TYR A 32 -9.21 -23.86 -30.54
N LEU A 33 -8.95 -22.58 -30.30
CA LEU A 33 -8.10 -22.14 -29.19
C LEU A 33 -8.85 -22.19 -27.85
N THR A 34 -8.12 -22.55 -26.79
CA THR A 34 -8.57 -22.45 -25.40
C THR A 34 -8.56 -20.99 -24.93
N ASN A 35 -9.23 -20.69 -23.81
CA ASN A 35 -9.25 -19.32 -23.27
C ASN A 35 -7.84 -18.82 -22.90
N THR A 36 -7.00 -19.71 -22.36
CA THR A 36 -5.60 -19.43 -22.04
C THR A 36 -4.81 -19.05 -23.29
N GLN A 37 -4.92 -19.84 -24.36
CA GLN A 37 -4.24 -19.56 -25.63
C GLN A 37 -4.70 -18.24 -26.26
N LEU A 38 -6.00 -17.94 -26.22
CA LEU A 38 -6.52 -16.64 -26.68
C LEU A 38 -5.98 -15.47 -25.86
N SER A 39 -5.88 -15.63 -24.53
CA SER A 39 -5.30 -14.61 -23.64
C SER A 39 -3.82 -14.39 -23.96
N ASP A 40 -3.07 -15.46 -24.21
CA ASP A 40 -1.65 -15.38 -24.55
C ASP A 40 -1.42 -14.72 -25.92
N HIS A 41 -2.22 -15.04 -26.92
CA HIS A 41 -2.19 -14.29 -28.20
C HIS A 41 -2.54 -12.81 -28.00
N CYS A 42 -3.54 -12.47 -27.18
CA CYS A 42 -3.83 -11.07 -26.85
C CYS A 42 -2.64 -10.38 -26.19
N LYS A 43 -1.91 -11.05 -25.27
CA LYS A 43 -0.69 -10.49 -24.65
C LYS A 43 0.41 -10.25 -25.69
N THR A 44 0.66 -11.23 -26.56
CA THR A 44 1.66 -11.12 -27.64
C THR A 44 1.37 -9.92 -28.54
N PHE A 45 0.11 -9.67 -28.86
CA PHE A 45 -0.30 -8.54 -29.69
C PHE A 45 -0.57 -7.24 -28.91
N LYS A 46 -0.20 -7.18 -27.63
CA LYS A 46 -0.42 -6.01 -26.73
C LYS A 46 -1.90 -5.55 -26.68
N LEU A 47 -2.84 -6.48 -26.76
CA LEU A 47 -4.28 -6.25 -26.65
C LEU A 47 -4.77 -6.48 -25.20
N PRO A 48 -5.95 -5.98 -24.82
CA PRO A 48 -6.58 -6.34 -23.54
C PRO A 48 -6.80 -7.85 -23.44
N HIS A 49 -6.25 -8.48 -22.39
CA HIS A 49 -6.16 -9.93 -22.23
C HIS A 49 -7.07 -10.50 -21.13
N SER A 50 -7.91 -9.67 -20.51
CA SER A 50 -8.95 -10.09 -19.56
C SER A 50 -10.31 -10.18 -20.25
N GLY A 51 -11.08 -11.22 -19.92
CA GLY A 51 -12.42 -11.41 -20.48
C GLY A 51 -12.80 -12.89 -20.63
N ASN A 52 -14.03 -13.11 -21.09
CA ASN A 52 -14.48 -14.43 -21.50
C ASN A 52 -13.94 -14.75 -22.91
N LYS A 53 -14.08 -16.02 -23.34
CA LYS A 53 -13.59 -16.49 -24.64
C LYS A 53 -14.14 -15.66 -25.82
N THR A 54 -15.38 -15.18 -25.75
CA THR A 54 -16.00 -14.41 -26.82
C THR A 54 -15.36 -13.03 -26.97
N VAL A 55 -15.11 -12.32 -25.86
CA VAL A 55 -14.45 -11.00 -25.86
C VAL A 55 -13.03 -11.09 -26.39
N LEU A 56 -12.24 -12.09 -25.95
CA LEU A 56 -10.87 -12.26 -26.46
C LEU A 56 -10.84 -12.60 -27.95
N THR A 57 -11.79 -13.43 -28.41
CA THR A 57 -11.94 -13.76 -29.84
C THR A 57 -12.28 -12.51 -30.66
N GLU A 58 -13.17 -11.64 -30.15
CA GLU A 58 -13.55 -10.40 -30.79
C GLU A 58 -12.37 -9.41 -30.88
N HIS A 59 -11.60 -9.25 -29.80
CA HIS A 59 -10.38 -8.43 -29.82
C HIS A 59 -9.38 -8.88 -30.89
N LEU A 60 -9.13 -10.20 -31.00
CA LEU A 60 -8.24 -10.76 -32.01
C LEU A 60 -8.79 -10.61 -33.43
N LYS A 61 -10.12 -10.77 -33.63
CA LYS A 61 -10.79 -10.50 -34.91
C LYS A 61 -10.62 -9.05 -35.35
N MET A 62 -10.89 -8.10 -34.46
CA MET A 62 -10.74 -6.67 -34.76
C MET A 62 -9.29 -6.30 -35.08
N PHE A 63 -8.32 -6.92 -34.38
CA PHE A 63 -6.90 -6.67 -34.65
C PHE A 63 -6.43 -7.27 -35.99
N SER A 64 -6.94 -8.45 -36.35
CA SER A 64 -6.66 -9.10 -37.64
C SER A 64 -7.24 -8.32 -38.84
N GLN A 65 -8.36 -7.62 -38.66
CA GLN A 65 -8.97 -6.81 -39.72
C GLN A 65 -8.24 -5.48 -39.99
N ASP A 66 -7.44 -5.01 -39.03
CA ASP A 66 -6.79 -3.69 -39.10
C ASP A 66 -5.26 -3.83 -39.17
N ASN A 67 -4.76 -4.12 -40.37
CA ASN A 67 -3.33 -4.31 -40.63
C ASN A 67 -2.49 -3.08 -40.25
N SER A 68 -3.06 -1.87 -40.23
CA SER A 68 -2.35 -0.65 -39.84
C SER A 68 -1.90 -0.69 -38.37
N ARG A 69 -2.63 -1.42 -37.51
CA ARG A 69 -2.30 -1.56 -36.10
C ARG A 69 -1.14 -2.50 -35.84
N TRP A 70 -0.68 -3.26 -36.83
CA TRP A 70 0.45 -4.18 -36.68
C TRP A 70 1.74 -3.40 -36.43
N GLU A 71 1.83 -2.14 -36.84
CA GLU A 71 2.96 -1.23 -36.56
C GLU A 71 3.24 -1.07 -35.05
N ILE A 72 2.25 -1.24 -34.18
CA ILE A 72 2.38 -1.15 -32.70
C ILE A 72 3.27 -2.29 -32.15
N LEU A 73 3.46 -3.37 -32.92
CA LEU A 73 4.28 -4.52 -32.54
C LEU A 73 5.77 -4.30 -32.83
N ILE A 74 6.13 -3.31 -33.66
CA ILE A 74 7.53 -3.03 -34.01
C ILE A 74 8.27 -2.60 -32.72
N PRO A 75 9.36 -3.31 -32.32
CA PRO A 75 10.16 -2.91 -31.18
C PRO A 75 10.67 -1.47 -31.34
N GLY A 76 10.43 -0.61 -30.35
CA GLY A 76 10.81 0.80 -30.40
C GLY A 76 9.76 1.76 -30.99
N ALA A 77 8.67 1.24 -31.57
CA ALA A 77 7.49 2.05 -31.86
C ALA A 77 6.83 2.48 -30.54
N THR A 78 7.32 3.58 -29.98
CA THR A 78 6.65 4.21 -28.85
C THR A 78 5.34 4.77 -29.38
N ASN A 79 4.22 4.22 -28.92
CA ASN A 79 2.94 4.88 -29.12
C ASN A 79 3.12 6.32 -28.67
N SER A 80 2.95 7.26 -29.60
CA SER A 80 2.77 8.67 -29.28
C SER A 80 1.78 8.71 -28.12
N HIS A 81 2.24 9.11 -26.93
CA HIS A 81 1.44 9.14 -25.71
C HIS A 81 0.19 10.05 -25.87
N LYS A 82 0.03 10.69 -27.02
CA LYS A 82 -1.12 11.52 -27.37
C LYS A 82 -2.26 10.74 -28.03
N GLY A 83 -2.08 9.46 -28.37
CA GLY A 83 -3.08 8.61 -29.04
C GLY A 83 -3.53 9.17 -30.38
N ILE A 84 -4.29 8.39 -31.15
CA ILE A 84 -5.05 8.94 -32.27
C ILE A 84 -6.15 9.81 -31.65
N ARG A 85 -5.97 11.14 -31.72
CA ARG A 85 -6.96 12.10 -31.27
C ARG A 85 -8.19 11.96 -32.17
N ASN A 86 -9.23 11.32 -31.65
CA ASN A 86 -10.52 11.25 -32.32
C ASN A 86 -11.08 12.68 -32.36
N PRO A 87 -11.14 13.35 -33.53
CA PRO A 87 -11.43 14.79 -33.61
C PRO A 87 -12.84 15.13 -33.12
N ASN A 88 -13.73 14.13 -33.05
CA ASN A 88 -15.12 14.33 -32.66
C ASN A 88 -15.41 14.12 -31.17
N LYS A 89 -14.44 13.62 -30.38
CA LYS A 89 -14.66 13.36 -28.96
C LYS A 89 -14.13 14.52 -28.11
N LYS A 90 -14.97 15.53 -27.90
CA LYS A 90 -14.70 16.60 -26.92
C LYS A 90 -14.63 15.95 -25.53
N SER A 91 -13.43 15.77 -24.99
CA SER A 91 -13.25 15.30 -23.61
C SER A 91 -13.87 16.31 -22.65
N LYS A 92 -14.59 15.84 -21.62
CA LYS A 92 -15.02 16.72 -20.53
C LYS A 92 -13.79 17.46 -19.99
N PRO A 93 -13.88 18.78 -19.76
CA PRO A 93 -12.76 19.56 -19.22
C PRO A 93 -12.29 18.92 -17.92
N LYS A 94 -10.97 18.84 -17.72
CA LYS A 94 -10.42 18.30 -16.48
C LYS A 94 -10.95 19.15 -15.32
N GLY A 95 -11.15 18.57 -14.14
CA GLY A 95 -11.65 19.34 -12.97
C GLY A 95 -10.77 20.54 -12.60
N SER A 96 -9.49 20.54 -12.99
CA SER A 96 -8.59 21.70 -12.88
C SER A 96 -8.89 22.80 -13.88
N GLU A 97 -9.30 22.47 -15.11
CA GLU A 97 -9.77 23.45 -16.10
C GLU A 97 -11.09 24.05 -15.66
N LEU A 98 -12.03 23.23 -15.16
CA LEU A 98 -13.29 23.71 -14.62
C LEU A 98 -13.09 24.65 -13.42
N ARG A 99 -12.15 24.31 -12.52
CA ARG A 99 -11.77 25.19 -11.41
C ARG A 99 -11.14 26.50 -11.89
N ARG A 100 -10.27 26.43 -12.91
CA ARG A 100 -9.66 27.62 -13.53
C ARG A 100 -10.72 28.51 -14.17
N GLU A 101 -11.64 27.94 -14.95
CA GLU A 101 -12.75 28.68 -15.57
C GLU A 101 -13.66 29.34 -14.53
N ASN A 102 -13.94 28.65 -13.41
CA ASN A 102 -14.70 29.21 -12.30
C ASN A 102 -13.93 30.33 -11.56
N LEU A 103 -12.60 30.22 -11.43
CA LEU A 103 -11.76 31.22 -10.77
C LEU A 103 -11.57 32.49 -11.60
N PHE A 104 -11.63 32.40 -12.93
CA PHE A 104 -11.41 33.53 -13.85
C PHE A 104 -12.72 34.08 -14.46
N ASN A 105 -13.85 33.93 -13.74
CA ASN A 105 -15.15 34.53 -14.07
C ASN A 105 -15.60 34.33 -15.53
N GLY A 106 -15.68 33.07 -15.97
CA GLY A 106 -16.64 32.60 -16.97
C GLY A 106 -17.12 33.58 -18.06
N ALA A 107 -16.19 34.25 -18.76
CA ALA A 107 -16.53 35.01 -19.96
C ALA A 107 -16.39 34.06 -21.16
N PRO A 108 -17.49 33.47 -21.68
CA PRO A 108 -17.41 32.56 -22.81
C PRO A 108 -17.00 33.36 -24.05
N GLY A 109 -15.81 33.07 -24.59
CA GLY A 109 -15.43 33.51 -25.93
C GLY A 109 -14.12 34.30 -26.07
N VAL A 110 -13.43 34.66 -24.97
CA VAL A 110 -12.10 35.27 -25.11
C VAL A 110 -11.05 34.16 -25.21
N HIS A 111 -10.80 33.70 -26.44
CA HIS A 111 -9.60 32.93 -26.75
C HIS A 111 -8.38 33.81 -26.46
N ILE A 112 -7.78 33.66 -25.27
CA ILE A 112 -6.47 34.23 -24.97
C ILE A 112 -5.45 33.44 -25.81
N ALA A 113 -5.19 33.90 -27.03
CA ALA A 113 -4.21 33.33 -27.96
C ALA A 113 -2.76 33.43 -27.44
N ASN A 114 -2.56 34.09 -26.31
CA ASN A 114 -1.28 34.22 -25.62
C ASN A 114 -1.38 33.55 -24.25
N ALA A 115 -1.41 32.22 -24.20
CA ALA A 115 -1.12 31.54 -22.95
C ALA A 115 0.33 31.90 -22.58
N PRO A 116 0.58 32.63 -21.47
CA PRO A 116 1.93 32.96 -21.09
C PRO A 116 2.70 31.66 -20.91
N VAL A 117 3.88 31.60 -21.52
CA VAL A 117 4.89 30.57 -21.24
C VAL A 117 4.90 30.37 -19.74
N THR A 118 4.68 29.14 -19.28
CA THR A 118 4.76 28.80 -17.86
C THR A 118 6.22 28.89 -17.44
N GLU A 119 6.71 30.12 -17.30
CA GLU A 119 7.88 30.42 -16.50
C GLU A 119 7.53 29.95 -15.09
N ARG A 120 8.19 28.87 -14.69
CA ARG A 120 8.35 28.43 -13.29
C ARG A 120 8.30 29.67 -12.39
N SER A 121 7.25 29.76 -11.55
CA SER A 121 6.91 30.96 -10.77
C SER A 121 8.18 31.59 -10.21
N LYS A 122 8.62 32.70 -10.82
CA LYS A 122 9.73 33.50 -10.29
C LYS A 122 9.32 33.90 -8.89
N ASP A 123 10.17 33.62 -7.92
CA ASP A 123 9.95 33.98 -6.53
C ASP A 123 9.82 35.50 -6.42
N LEU A 124 8.56 35.97 -6.37
CA LEU A 124 8.16 37.38 -6.34
C LEU A 124 8.48 38.06 -4.99
N ARG A 125 9.04 37.33 -4.03
CA ARG A 125 9.44 37.92 -2.75
C ARG A 125 10.50 38.99 -2.99
N THR A 126 10.31 40.16 -2.37
CA THR A 126 11.29 41.25 -2.41
C THR A 126 12.60 40.80 -1.76
N ALA A 127 13.71 41.49 -2.07
CA ALA A 127 14.99 41.20 -1.44
C ALA A 127 14.91 41.29 0.09
N GLU A 128 14.10 42.20 0.62
CA GLU A 128 13.84 42.36 2.06
C GLU A 128 13.10 41.16 2.65
N GLN A 129 12.06 40.66 1.98
CA GLN A 129 11.34 39.46 2.42
C GLN A 129 12.25 38.22 2.41
N LYS A 130 13.15 38.12 1.42
CA LYS A 130 14.17 37.05 1.39
C LYS A 130 15.17 37.21 2.52
N ALA A 131 15.59 38.44 2.82
CA ALA A 131 16.49 38.73 3.94
C ALA A 131 15.84 38.43 5.30
N ALA A 132 14.52 38.66 5.46
CA ALA A 132 13.78 38.40 6.70
C ALA A 132 13.65 36.90 7.05
N ILE A 133 13.76 36.00 6.06
CA ILE A 133 13.73 34.54 6.28
C ILE A 133 14.96 34.07 7.05
N ILE A 134 16.12 34.71 6.85
CA ILE A 134 17.37 34.26 7.47
C ILE A 134 17.33 34.41 9.01
N PRO A 135 16.96 35.57 9.59
CA PRO A 135 16.81 35.70 11.04
C PRO A 135 15.73 34.77 11.63
N TRP A 136 14.63 34.52 10.91
CA TRP A 136 13.60 33.57 11.35
C TRP A 136 14.16 32.14 11.43
N ALA A 137 14.84 31.69 10.38
CA ALA A 137 15.46 30.36 10.34
C ALA A 137 16.51 30.19 11.45
N GLN A 138 17.33 31.22 11.70
CA GLN A 138 18.31 31.22 12.79
C GLN A 138 17.63 31.11 14.17
N ARG A 139 16.51 31.81 14.39
CA ARG A 139 15.75 31.74 15.64
C ARG A 139 15.17 30.34 15.87
N ILE A 140 14.61 29.73 14.83
CA ILE A 140 14.09 28.36 14.88
C ILE A 140 15.21 27.35 15.18
N VAL A 141 16.35 27.41 14.50
CA VAL A 141 17.48 26.52 14.76
C VAL A 141 18.04 26.70 16.18
N LYS A 142 18.05 27.94 16.70
CA LYS A 142 18.47 28.21 18.08
C LYS A 142 17.47 27.68 19.12
N GLN A 143 16.18 27.80 18.85
CA GLN A 143 15.12 27.33 19.74
C GLN A 143 14.97 25.81 19.71
N TYR A 144 15.26 25.20 18.56
CA TYR A 144 15.18 23.76 18.32
C TYR A 144 16.51 23.28 17.71
N PRO A 145 17.58 23.17 18.52
CA PRO A 145 18.86 22.68 18.03
C PRO A 145 18.67 21.29 17.42
N TYR A 146 19.17 21.11 16.20
CA TYR A 146 19.14 19.79 15.58
C TYR A 146 20.01 18.84 16.40
N GLN A 147 19.34 17.92 17.11
CA GLN A 147 20.00 16.84 17.81
C GLN A 147 20.44 15.82 16.76
N THR A 148 21.66 15.98 16.24
CA THR A 148 22.32 14.88 15.56
C THR A 148 22.40 13.75 16.58
N HIS A 149 21.71 12.65 16.32
CA HIS A 149 21.94 11.41 17.06
C HIS A 149 23.37 10.98 16.74
N THR A 150 24.34 11.47 17.51
CA THR A 150 25.68 10.91 17.53
C THR A 150 25.50 9.43 17.85
N PRO A 151 25.95 8.50 16.99
CA PRO A 151 25.98 7.11 17.36
C PRO A 151 26.85 7.03 18.61
N GLU A 152 26.23 6.76 19.76
CA GLU A 152 26.96 6.53 20.98
C GLU A 152 27.85 5.32 20.72
N THR A 153 29.15 5.59 20.53
CA THR A 153 30.19 4.58 20.51
C THR A 153 30.10 3.86 21.84
N GLY A 154 29.59 2.63 21.79
CA GLY A 154 29.30 1.81 22.95
C GLY A 154 30.53 1.69 23.86
N THR A 155 30.55 2.51 24.89
CA THR A 155 31.37 2.29 26.07
C THR A 155 30.41 1.70 27.08
N ASN A 156 30.44 0.38 27.20
CA ASN A 156 29.71 -0.39 28.20
C ASN A 156 29.68 0.35 29.54
N PRO A 157 28.51 0.74 30.09
CA PRO A 157 28.44 1.05 31.51
C PRO A 157 28.68 -0.27 32.25
N SER A 158 29.90 -0.41 32.77
CA SER A 158 30.27 -1.42 33.73
C SER A 158 29.21 -1.43 34.83
N ILE A 159 28.45 -2.53 34.90
CA ILE A 159 27.46 -2.80 35.93
C ILE A 159 28.21 -2.83 37.26
N TYR A 160 28.18 -1.70 37.97
CA TYR A 160 28.61 -1.62 39.36
C TYR A 160 27.48 -2.26 40.18
N ILE A 161 27.69 -3.51 40.57
CA ILE A 161 26.81 -4.23 41.49
C ILE A 161 26.90 -3.49 42.84
N SER A 162 25.86 -2.73 43.17
CA SER A 162 25.71 -2.18 44.52
C SER A 162 25.62 -3.32 45.53
N PRO A 163 26.32 -3.22 46.68
CA PRO A 163 26.25 -4.22 47.73
C PRO A 163 24.84 -4.28 48.35
N PRO A 164 24.43 -5.45 48.88
CA PRO A 164 23.10 -5.67 49.42
C PRO A 164 22.86 -4.83 50.68
N ALA A 165 21.70 -4.16 50.71
CA ALA A 165 21.23 -3.41 51.88
C ALA A 165 20.90 -4.36 53.06
N PRO A 166 21.13 -3.94 54.32
CA PRO A 166 20.89 -4.76 55.49
C PRO A 166 19.40 -4.95 55.78
N SER A 167 19.08 -6.15 56.25
CA SER A 167 17.77 -6.68 56.60
C SER A 167 17.06 -5.85 57.67
N ILE A 168 15.82 -5.44 57.38
CA ILE A 168 14.91 -4.81 58.35
C ILE A 168 14.09 -5.91 59.04
N PRO A 169 13.94 -5.89 60.38
CA PRO A 169 13.17 -6.89 61.13
C PRO A 169 11.65 -6.72 60.99
N PRO A 170 10.85 -7.77 61.23
CA PRO A 170 9.40 -7.76 61.06
C PRO A 170 8.70 -7.03 62.20
N ALA A 171 7.80 -6.10 61.84
CA ALA A 171 6.87 -5.45 62.77
C ALA A 171 5.53 -6.22 62.85
N PRO A 172 4.83 -6.16 64.00
CA PRO A 172 3.82 -7.14 64.38
C PRO A 172 2.42 -6.88 63.81
N SER A 173 1.74 -7.99 63.60
CA SER A 173 0.31 -8.18 63.36
C SER A 173 -0.58 -7.36 64.30
N VAL A 174 -1.40 -6.48 63.72
CA VAL A 174 -2.63 -5.98 64.34
C VAL A 174 -3.76 -6.15 63.32
N GLY A 175 -4.76 -6.93 63.72
CA GLY A 175 -6.00 -7.14 62.98
C GLY A 175 -7.03 -6.01 63.20
N PRO A 176 -8.33 -6.28 63.01
CA PRO A 176 -9.06 -5.71 61.88
C PRO A 176 -10.17 -4.74 62.32
N ALA A 177 -10.53 -3.77 61.48
CA ALA A 177 -11.90 -3.26 61.32
C ALA A 177 -11.95 -2.06 60.37
N LEU A 178 -12.71 -2.18 59.29
CA LEU A 178 -13.95 -1.43 59.03
C LEU A 178 -14.26 -1.46 57.53
N GLN A 179 -15.39 -2.08 57.22
CA GLN A 179 -16.03 -2.03 55.92
C GLN A 179 -16.52 -0.60 55.66
N ALA A 180 -16.10 -0.02 54.54
CA ALA A 180 -16.76 1.14 53.95
C ALA A 180 -17.13 0.82 52.49
N THR A 181 -18.40 0.48 52.31
CA THR A 181 -19.07 0.37 51.02
C THR A 181 -19.08 1.75 50.36
N ILE A 182 -18.29 1.94 49.30
CA ILE A 182 -18.42 3.08 48.40
C ILE A 182 -18.96 2.55 47.07
N LYS A 183 -20.23 2.86 46.78
CA LYS A 183 -20.81 2.76 45.44
C LYS A 183 -20.34 3.96 44.62
N PRO A 184 -19.73 3.78 43.43
CA PRO A 184 -19.67 4.85 42.46
C PRO A 184 -20.90 4.76 41.54
N THR A 185 -21.91 5.58 41.83
CA THR A 185 -22.94 5.95 40.85
C THR A 185 -22.33 7.05 39.98
N VAL A 186 -21.76 6.68 38.84
CA VAL A 186 -21.40 7.64 37.80
C VAL A 186 -22.46 7.54 36.71
N ALA A 187 -23.42 8.47 36.75
CA ALA A 187 -24.34 8.68 35.65
C ALA A 187 -23.62 9.45 34.54
N TYR A 188 -23.16 8.75 33.50
CA TYR A 188 -22.77 9.39 32.25
C TYR A 188 -24.03 9.72 31.44
N GLN A 189 -24.53 10.95 31.56
CA GLN A 189 -25.43 11.52 30.57
C GLN A 189 -24.61 12.00 29.38
N TYR A 190 -24.48 11.14 28.36
CA TYR A 190 -24.05 11.55 27.02
C TYR A 190 -25.28 11.92 26.21
N SER A 191 -25.63 13.20 26.19
CA SER A 191 -26.58 13.77 25.24
C SER A 191 -25.82 14.26 24.00
N ASN A 192 -25.49 13.35 23.10
CA ASN A 192 -25.14 13.70 21.72
C ASN A 192 -26.35 13.40 20.83
N SER A 193 -27.20 14.41 20.68
CA SER A 193 -28.15 14.48 19.57
C SER A 193 -27.35 14.74 18.30
N LEU A 194 -27.13 13.71 17.49
CA LEU A 194 -26.63 13.87 16.13
C LEU A 194 -27.77 13.52 15.18
N GLU A 195 -28.33 14.54 14.55
CA GLU A 195 -29.27 14.39 13.44
C GLU A 195 -28.61 13.58 12.32
N ILE A 196 -29.30 12.53 11.88
CA ILE A 196 -28.91 11.69 10.76
C ILE A 196 -29.14 12.49 9.48
N GLY A 197 -28.15 13.29 9.10
CA GLY A 197 -28.02 13.83 7.76
C GLY A 197 -27.49 12.77 6.81
N THR A 198 -28.35 12.24 5.95
CA THR A 198 -28.00 11.34 4.86
C THR A 198 -27.00 12.01 3.93
N ILE A 199 -25.70 11.67 4.03
CA ILE A 199 -24.69 12.11 3.07
C ILE A 199 -24.37 10.97 2.11
N LEU A 200 -24.83 11.20 0.88
CA LEU A 200 -24.67 10.39 -0.31
C LEU A 200 -23.17 10.24 -0.69
N LEU A 201 -22.80 9.01 -1.06
CA LEU A 201 -21.50 8.56 -1.56
C LEU A 201 -20.90 9.41 -2.71
N CYS A 202 -19.56 9.55 -2.71
CA CYS A 202 -18.59 9.36 -3.82
C CYS A 202 -17.34 10.26 -3.62
N ALA A 203 -16.12 9.98 -4.07
CA ALA A 203 -15.39 8.80 -4.53
C ALA A 203 -13.91 9.24 -4.65
N ALA A 204 -12.95 8.56 -4.01
CA ALA A 204 -11.54 8.51 -4.41
C ALA A 204 -10.84 7.40 -3.61
N PHE A 205 -10.09 6.52 -4.29
CA PHE A 205 -9.44 5.29 -3.80
C PHE A 205 -10.28 4.01 -3.75
N HIS A 206 -11.08 3.75 -4.79
CA HIS A 206 -11.37 2.37 -5.20
C HIS A 206 -10.80 2.14 -6.60
N THR A 207 -9.52 1.79 -6.68
CA THR A 207 -9.01 1.02 -7.83
C THR A 207 -9.40 -0.43 -7.62
N PHE A 208 -10.23 -0.93 -8.53
CA PHE A 208 -10.63 -2.33 -8.67
C PHE A 208 -9.41 -3.27 -8.60
N PHE A 209 -9.43 -4.22 -7.67
CA PHE A 209 -8.72 -5.49 -7.81
C PHE A 209 -9.71 -6.62 -7.55
N VAL A 210 -9.81 -7.50 -8.55
CA VAL A 210 -10.65 -8.70 -8.55
C VAL A 210 -10.11 -9.68 -7.52
N HIS A 211 -11.01 -10.32 -6.77
CA HIS A 211 -10.72 -11.42 -5.84
C HIS A 211 -9.86 -12.50 -6.53
N ALA A 212 -8.67 -12.76 -6.00
CA ALA A 212 -7.96 -14.00 -6.27
C ALA A 212 -8.52 -15.07 -5.31
N ASN A 213 -9.30 -16.00 -5.85
CA ASN A 213 -9.68 -17.23 -5.14
C ASN A 213 -8.42 -18.07 -4.93
N SER A 214 -7.96 -18.15 -3.68
CA SER A 214 -6.95 -19.12 -3.26
C SER A 214 -7.61 -20.50 -3.30
N SER A 215 -7.24 -21.32 -4.29
CA SER A 215 -7.62 -22.73 -4.36
C SER A 215 -6.61 -23.54 -3.57
N THR A 216 -7.11 -24.20 -2.52
CA THR A 216 -6.45 -25.23 -1.74
C THR A 216 -6.01 -26.36 -2.67
N VAL A 217 -4.72 -26.63 -2.76
CA VAL A 217 -4.19 -27.82 -3.44
C VAL A 217 -3.80 -28.82 -2.37
N GLU A 218 -4.51 -29.95 -2.34
CA GLU A 218 -4.18 -31.11 -1.52
C GLU A 218 -2.85 -31.71 -1.97
N SER A 219 -1.90 -31.81 -1.04
CA SER A 219 -0.66 -32.57 -1.21
C SER A 219 -0.96 -34.06 -1.07
N SER A 220 -0.75 -34.82 -2.14
CA SER A 220 -0.59 -36.26 -2.08
C SER A 220 0.86 -36.62 -2.38
N SER A 221 1.47 -37.29 -1.41
CA SER A 221 2.83 -37.80 -1.39
C SER A 221 2.98 -39.05 -2.26
N VAL A 222 3.93 -39.06 -3.20
CA VAL A 222 4.54 -40.29 -3.72
C VAL A 222 6.01 -40.01 -4.07
N THR A 223 6.91 -40.81 -3.51
CA THR A 223 8.32 -41.01 -3.91
C THR A 223 8.52 -42.51 -4.18
N PRO A 224 9.69 -42.98 -4.67
CA PRO A 224 10.54 -42.49 -5.77
C PRO A 224 11.02 -43.64 -6.69
N THR A 225 11.55 -43.37 -7.89
CA THR A 225 12.58 -44.26 -8.51
C THR A 225 13.45 -43.55 -9.56
N ALA A 226 14.74 -43.46 -9.22
CA ALA A 226 15.97 -43.66 -10.02
C ALA A 226 16.25 -42.90 -11.35
N ASP A 227 17.30 -42.07 -11.27
CA ASP A 227 18.57 -42.15 -12.02
C ASP A 227 18.83 -41.33 -13.31
N VAL A 228 20.10 -40.92 -13.40
CA VAL A 228 20.88 -40.35 -14.53
C VAL A 228 20.77 -38.84 -14.81
N SER A 229 21.79 -38.09 -14.38
CA SER A 229 22.82 -37.50 -15.27
C SER A 229 23.61 -36.41 -14.55
N MET A 230 24.89 -36.69 -14.27
CA MET A 230 25.88 -35.71 -13.81
C MET A 230 26.25 -34.79 -14.99
N HIS A 231 25.92 -33.52 -14.90
CA HIS A 231 26.60 -32.47 -15.65
C HIS A 231 27.32 -31.60 -14.62
N ASP A 232 28.64 -31.77 -14.54
CA ASP A 232 29.55 -30.82 -13.89
C ASP A 232 29.49 -29.51 -14.67
N THR A 233 28.67 -28.58 -14.20
CA THR A 233 28.79 -27.17 -14.56
C THR A 233 29.70 -26.52 -13.53
N ASP A 234 30.91 -26.22 -13.98
CA ASP A 234 31.88 -25.36 -13.29
C ASP A 234 31.16 -24.15 -12.69
N GLY A 235 31.28 -24.03 -11.37
CA GLY A 235 30.60 -23.03 -10.56
C GLY A 235 31.06 -21.62 -10.90
N ASP A 236 30.23 -20.93 -11.70
CA ASP A 236 30.30 -19.48 -11.86
C ASP A 236 29.91 -18.82 -10.53
N ASN A 237 30.93 -18.47 -9.76
CA ASN A 237 30.84 -17.95 -8.40
C ASN A 237 30.52 -16.42 -8.41
N THR A 238 29.57 -16.01 -9.25
CA THR A 238 29.18 -14.60 -9.47
C THR A 238 28.14 -14.08 -8.46
N ASP A 239 27.70 -14.89 -7.51
CA ASP A 239 26.63 -14.55 -6.55
C ASP A 239 27.11 -13.73 -5.32
N MET A 240 28.37 -13.31 -5.28
CA MET A 240 28.93 -12.58 -4.14
C MET A 240 28.68 -11.07 -4.13
N ASP A 241 28.17 -10.47 -5.22
CA ASP A 241 28.02 -9.00 -5.31
C ASP A 241 26.57 -8.51 -5.23
N SER A 242 25.66 -9.35 -4.75
CA SER A 242 24.28 -8.95 -4.49
C SER A 242 24.24 -7.85 -3.43
N PRO A 243 23.57 -6.70 -3.69
CA PRO A 243 23.57 -5.58 -2.76
C PRO A 243 22.97 -5.98 -1.41
N THR A 244 23.66 -5.66 -0.32
CA THR A 244 23.18 -5.84 1.05
C THR A 244 22.45 -4.61 1.55
N ARG A 245 21.46 -4.79 2.43
CA ARG A 245 20.82 -3.70 3.18
C ARG A 245 20.83 -3.99 4.66
N THR A 246 20.81 -2.92 5.44
CA THR A 246 20.72 -2.98 6.90
C THR A 246 19.42 -2.32 7.35
N LEU A 247 18.64 -3.07 8.14
CA LEU A 247 17.46 -2.58 8.85
C LEU A 247 17.86 -2.30 10.31
N LYS A 248 17.56 -1.09 10.78
CA LYS A 248 17.72 -0.72 12.19
C LYS A 248 16.37 -0.86 12.90
N MET A 249 16.34 -1.74 13.88
CA MET A 249 15.22 -2.05 14.77
C MET A 249 15.32 -1.25 16.07
N ALA A 250 14.33 -1.41 16.96
CA ALA A 250 14.37 -0.88 18.33
C ALA A 250 15.64 -1.31 19.06
N HIS A 251 16.03 -0.55 20.08
CA HIS A 251 17.23 -0.82 20.90
C HIS A 251 18.54 -0.89 20.10
N GLY A 252 18.56 -0.33 18.88
CA GLY A 252 19.76 -0.29 18.04
C GLY A 252 20.12 -1.64 17.39
N LYS A 253 19.25 -2.65 17.45
CA LYS A 253 19.48 -3.93 16.78
C LYS A 253 19.56 -3.72 15.27
N LEU A 254 20.67 -4.14 14.65
CA LEU A 254 20.87 -4.06 13.21
C LEU A 254 20.70 -5.45 12.58
N ILE A 255 19.94 -5.54 11.50
CA ILE A 255 19.80 -6.76 10.70
C ILE A 255 20.31 -6.46 9.31
N THR A 256 21.33 -7.18 8.88
CA THR A 256 21.84 -7.12 7.50
C THR A 256 21.32 -8.32 6.72
N PHE A 257 20.80 -8.06 5.52
CA PHE A 257 20.19 -9.07 4.66
C PHE A 257 20.34 -8.70 3.19
N ARG A 258 20.29 -9.71 2.32
CA ARG A 258 20.28 -9.62 0.86
C ARG A 258 18.88 -9.84 0.33
N GLU A 259 18.69 -9.62 -0.98
CA GLU A 259 17.40 -9.87 -1.61
C GLU A 259 16.95 -11.34 -1.51
N CYS A 260 17.87 -12.30 -1.62
CA CYS A 260 17.59 -13.73 -1.51
C CYS A 260 17.12 -14.15 -0.11
N ASP A 261 17.44 -13.36 0.91
CA ASP A 261 17.09 -13.66 2.31
C ASP A 261 15.65 -13.22 2.65
N ILE A 262 14.96 -12.55 1.73
CA ILE A 262 13.60 -12.04 1.92
C ILE A 262 12.60 -13.03 1.33
N PRO A 263 11.83 -13.74 2.18
CA PRO A 263 10.76 -14.61 1.68
C PRO A 263 9.66 -13.78 1.02
N ASP A 264 8.79 -14.42 0.24
CA ASP A 264 7.56 -13.76 -0.20
C ASP A 264 6.70 -13.35 1.01
N PRO A 265 5.94 -12.24 0.93
CA PRO A 265 5.12 -11.79 2.04
C PRO A 265 4.15 -12.88 2.52
N PRO A 266 4.10 -13.17 3.83
CA PRO A 266 3.21 -14.18 4.35
C PRO A 266 1.75 -13.73 4.20
N ALA A 267 0.87 -14.66 3.85
CA ALA A 267 -0.56 -14.42 3.67
C ALA A 267 -1.29 -14.32 5.03
N VAL A 268 -0.98 -13.28 5.80
CA VAL A 268 -1.59 -13.04 7.12
C VAL A 268 -2.77 -12.07 7.05
N SER A 269 -3.72 -12.26 7.96
CA SER A 269 -4.90 -11.41 8.12
C SER A 269 -5.29 -11.30 9.58
N TYR A 270 -5.31 -10.08 10.10
CA TYR A 270 -5.76 -9.77 11.47
C TYR A 270 -7.26 -9.46 11.55
N ALA A 271 -8.05 -9.82 10.53
CA ALA A 271 -9.48 -9.51 10.51
C ALA A 271 -10.27 -10.22 11.62
N LYS A 272 -9.75 -11.34 12.15
CA LYS A 272 -10.34 -12.11 13.25
C LYS A 272 -9.61 -11.93 14.58
N SER A 273 -8.39 -11.42 14.55
CA SER A 273 -7.50 -11.30 15.71
C SER A 273 -6.91 -9.88 15.79
N ILE A 274 -7.78 -8.88 15.80
CA ILE A 274 -7.38 -7.46 15.85
C ILE A 274 -6.57 -7.18 17.12
N GLU A 275 -6.88 -7.88 18.22
CA GLU A 275 -6.21 -7.76 19.51
C GLU A 275 -4.74 -8.21 19.50
N GLU A 276 -4.33 -9.04 18.53
CA GLU A 276 -2.92 -9.46 18.38
C GLU A 276 -2.08 -8.39 17.71
N LEU A 277 -2.70 -7.41 17.04
CA LEU A 277 -1.99 -6.44 16.22
C LEU A 277 -0.97 -5.60 17.01
N PRO A 278 -1.27 -5.11 18.24
CA PRO A 278 -0.27 -4.43 19.07
C PRO A 278 0.97 -5.28 19.36
N TRP A 279 0.81 -6.60 19.49
CA TRP A 279 1.89 -7.51 19.84
C TRP A 279 2.89 -7.75 18.72
N VAL A 280 2.48 -7.50 17.48
CA VAL A 280 3.25 -7.79 16.26
C VAL A 280 3.64 -6.54 15.47
N TRP A 281 3.18 -5.35 15.88
CA TRP A 281 3.30 -4.14 15.07
C TRP A 281 4.68 -3.48 15.12
N ASP A 282 5.16 -3.17 16.32
CA ASP A 282 6.37 -2.38 16.57
C ASP A 282 7.13 -2.96 17.77
N ASP A 283 8.44 -3.10 17.64
CA ASP A 283 9.34 -3.62 18.68
C ASP A 283 9.74 -2.59 19.74
N ASN A 284 9.32 -1.33 19.59
CA ASN A 284 9.39 -0.33 20.66
C ASN A 284 8.21 -0.39 21.62
N SER A 285 7.13 -1.10 21.27
CA SER A 285 5.94 -1.21 22.13
C SER A 285 6.24 -2.11 23.33
N PRO A 286 5.79 -1.77 24.56
CA PRO A 286 5.84 -2.69 25.69
C PRO A 286 5.04 -3.98 25.43
N ASP A 287 4.07 -3.93 24.52
CA ASP A 287 3.21 -5.07 24.17
C ASP A 287 3.85 -6.01 23.14
N TRP A 288 5.01 -5.67 22.58
CA TRP A 288 5.70 -6.49 21.61
C TRP A 288 6.09 -7.85 22.22
N ASN A 289 5.57 -8.94 21.65
CA ASN A 289 5.76 -10.28 22.20
C ASN A 289 6.96 -11.03 21.60
N GLY A 290 7.76 -10.37 20.76
CA GLY A 290 8.89 -11.01 20.09
C GLY A 290 8.51 -11.92 18.91
N THR A 291 7.27 -11.90 18.43
CA THR A 291 6.83 -12.74 17.31
C THR A 291 6.40 -11.91 16.11
N SER A 292 6.69 -12.40 14.90
CA SER A 292 6.21 -11.81 13.66
C SER A 292 5.96 -12.88 12.60
N PRO A 293 4.96 -12.70 11.72
CA PRO A 293 4.79 -13.54 10.55
C PRO A 293 5.98 -13.56 9.60
N LEU A 294 6.80 -12.50 9.60
CA LEU A 294 7.98 -12.37 8.76
C LEU A 294 9.23 -12.55 9.63
N SER A 295 10.12 -13.46 9.23
CA SER A 295 11.44 -13.60 9.82
C SER A 295 12.52 -13.53 8.74
N ILE A 296 13.60 -12.82 9.01
CA ILE A 296 14.80 -12.76 8.15
C ILE A 296 15.98 -13.19 9.01
N ASN A 297 16.77 -14.17 8.55
CA ASN A 297 17.90 -14.73 9.31
C ASN A 297 17.50 -15.13 10.74
N ASN A 298 16.39 -15.87 10.88
CA ASN A 298 15.80 -16.29 12.15
C ASN A 298 15.45 -15.14 13.12
N THR A 299 15.35 -13.91 12.62
CA THR A 299 14.94 -12.75 13.41
C THR A 299 13.55 -12.28 12.98
N PRO A 300 12.57 -12.23 13.90
CA PRO A 300 11.23 -11.74 13.60
C PRO A 300 11.27 -10.25 13.28
N ILE A 301 10.56 -9.85 12.22
CA ILE A 301 10.51 -8.49 11.68
C ILE A 301 9.13 -7.89 11.93
N PRO A 302 8.97 -6.93 12.87
CA PRO A 302 7.69 -6.29 13.15
C PRO A 302 7.04 -5.65 11.90
N LEU A 303 5.70 -5.57 11.91
CA LEU A 303 4.93 -5.06 10.76
C LEU A 303 5.34 -3.64 10.35
N VAL A 304 5.76 -2.79 11.29
CA VAL A 304 6.19 -1.41 11.02
C VAL A 304 7.35 -1.32 10.01
N TYR A 305 8.19 -2.35 9.93
CA TYR A 305 9.37 -2.39 9.05
C TYR A 305 9.12 -3.01 7.68
N TRP A 306 7.95 -3.61 7.44
CA TRP A 306 7.62 -4.26 6.17
C TRP A 306 7.77 -3.36 4.94
N PRO A 307 7.40 -2.05 4.97
CA PRO A 307 7.65 -1.17 3.84
C PRO A 307 9.15 -1.05 3.52
N THR A 308 10.01 -1.01 4.53
CA THR A 308 11.46 -0.88 4.33
C THR A 308 12.05 -2.14 3.70
N VAL A 309 11.56 -3.32 4.11
CA VAL A 309 11.98 -4.62 3.58
C VAL A 309 11.52 -4.83 2.13
N TYR A 310 10.21 -4.68 1.85
CA TYR A 310 9.65 -5.10 0.56
C TYR A 310 9.69 -4.04 -0.54
N LYS A 311 9.62 -2.74 -0.20
CA LYS A 311 9.41 -1.66 -1.19
C LYS A 311 10.48 -1.62 -2.28
N TYR A 312 11.72 -2.01 -1.96
CA TYR A 312 12.86 -1.82 -2.85
C TYR A 312 13.23 -3.04 -3.67
N TRP A 313 13.05 -4.26 -3.12
CA TRP A 313 13.45 -5.49 -3.80
C TRP A 313 12.27 -6.28 -4.37
N LYS A 314 11.14 -6.31 -3.66
CA LYS A 314 9.95 -7.08 -4.06
C LYS A 314 8.79 -6.14 -4.39
N GLY A 315 9.02 -5.22 -5.32
CA GLY A 315 8.07 -4.13 -5.64
C GLY A 315 6.69 -4.63 -6.08
N THR A 316 6.61 -5.79 -6.75
CA THR A 316 5.34 -6.41 -7.15
C THR A 316 4.62 -7.01 -5.95
N GLN A 317 5.33 -7.73 -5.09
CA GLN A 317 4.77 -8.31 -3.87
C GLN A 317 4.32 -7.22 -2.89
N TRP A 318 5.13 -6.15 -2.74
CA TRP A 318 4.76 -5.00 -1.92
C TRP A 318 3.46 -4.36 -2.39
N LYS A 319 3.24 -4.22 -3.71
CA LYS A 319 1.95 -3.71 -4.23
C LYS A 319 0.76 -4.54 -3.76
N GLY A 320 0.91 -5.87 -3.65
CA GLY A 320 -0.13 -6.76 -3.15
C GLY A 320 -0.45 -6.58 -1.66
N VAL A 321 0.59 -6.47 -0.82
CA VAL A 321 0.43 -6.36 0.65
C VAL A 321 0.20 -4.93 1.15
N LYS A 322 0.61 -3.91 0.37
CA LYS A 322 0.59 -2.50 0.80
C LYS A 322 -0.77 -2.03 1.30
N LYS A 323 -1.86 -2.47 0.67
CA LYS A 323 -3.22 -2.10 1.10
C LYS A 323 -3.50 -2.66 2.50
N THR A 324 -3.33 -3.97 2.68
CA THR A 324 -3.57 -4.66 3.94
C THR A 324 -2.68 -4.11 5.06
N TRP A 325 -1.41 -3.83 4.76
CA TRP A 325 -0.51 -3.17 5.70
C TRP A 325 -0.99 -1.77 6.12
N PHE A 326 -1.54 -0.99 5.18
CA PHE A 326 -2.09 0.33 5.49
C PHE A 326 -3.36 0.22 6.36
N ASP A 327 -4.22 -0.76 6.09
CA ASP A 327 -5.40 -1.05 6.90
C ASP A 327 -4.99 -1.42 8.35
N TRP A 328 -3.95 -2.23 8.54
CA TRP A 328 -3.38 -2.53 9.87
C TRP A 328 -2.80 -1.30 10.55
N LYS A 329 -2.09 -0.44 9.81
CA LYS A 329 -1.54 0.82 10.36
C LYS A 329 -2.64 1.72 10.94
N ILE A 330 -3.80 1.76 10.29
CA ILE A 330 -4.95 2.53 10.75
C ILE A 330 -5.45 1.98 12.08
N LEU A 331 -5.64 0.66 12.16
CA LEU A 331 -6.09 -0.02 13.38
C LEU A 331 -5.13 0.20 14.53
N PHE A 332 -3.84 -0.10 14.33
CA PHE A 332 -2.83 0.02 15.37
C PHE A 332 -2.80 1.42 15.97
N ARG A 333 -2.78 2.47 15.14
CA ARG A 333 -2.76 3.86 15.62
C ARG A 333 -3.97 4.24 16.45
N ALA A 334 -5.15 3.72 16.12
CA ALA A 334 -6.34 3.95 16.91
C ALA A 334 -6.26 3.23 18.27
N MET A 335 -5.74 2.00 18.26
CA MET A 335 -5.55 1.20 19.48
C MET A 335 -4.45 1.79 20.39
N SER A 336 -3.36 2.32 19.86
CA SER A 336 -2.28 2.91 20.66
C SER A 336 -2.67 4.19 21.41
N GLY A 337 -3.82 4.80 21.08
CA GLY A 337 -4.30 6.03 21.70
C GLY A 337 -5.26 5.80 22.88
N MET A 338 -5.67 4.56 23.16
CA MET A 338 -6.68 4.24 24.18
C MET A 338 -6.50 2.82 24.72
N SER A 339 -7.24 2.48 25.79
CA SER A 339 -7.28 1.08 26.26
C SER A 339 -8.03 0.19 25.25
N MET A 340 -7.80 -1.12 25.31
CA MET A 340 -8.50 -2.07 24.43
C MET A 340 -10.01 -2.08 24.71
N GLU A 341 -10.39 -1.92 25.97
CA GLU A 341 -11.78 -1.82 26.42
C GLU A 341 -12.45 -0.58 25.86
N ASP A 342 -11.81 0.59 25.98
CA ASP A 342 -12.34 1.86 25.44
C ASP A 342 -12.43 1.82 23.92
N PHE A 343 -11.44 1.18 23.26
CA PHE A 343 -11.47 0.97 21.82
C PHE A 343 -12.72 0.21 21.40
N TRP A 344 -13.02 -0.92 22.03
CA TRP A 344 -14.19 -1.71 21.67
C TRP A 344 -15.50 -1.03 22.04
N VAL A 345 -15.55 -0.29 23.16
CA VAL A 345 -16.74 0.51 23.52
C VAL A 345 -16.99 1.59 22.44
N HIS A 346 -15.96 2.31 22.02
CA HIS A 346 -16.07 3.37 21.01
C HIS A 346 -16.45 2.80 19.63
N PHE A 347 -15.88 1.64 19.26
CA PHE A 347 -16.12 0.97 17.98
C PHE A 347 -17.10 -0.20 18.06
N SER A 348 -18.10 -0.11 18.94
CA SER A 348 -19.27 -1.00 18.93
C SER A 348 -20.49 -0.32 18.30
N ALA A 349 -21.42 -1.13 17.83
CA ALA A 349 -22.73 -0.66 17.36
C ALA A 349 -23.85 -1.50 18.02
N PRO A 350 -25.00 -0.89 18.35
CA PRO A 350 -26.13 -1.63 18.88
C PRO A 350 -26.68 -2.59 17.80
N ASP A 351 -26.98 -3.82 18.21
CA ASP A 351 -27.74 -4.75 17.38
C ASP A 351 -29.23 -4.41 17.36
N LYS A 352 -30.03 -5.29 16.75
CA LYS A 352 -31.49 -5.15 16.67
C LYS A 352 -32.17 -5.15 18.04
N PHE A 353 -31.50 -5.61 19.09
CA PHE A 353 -31.97 -5.68 20.47
C PHE A 353 -31.35 -4.59 21.35
N GLY A 354 -30.53 -3.69 20.78
CA GLY A 354 -29.84 -2.63 21.52
C GLY A 354 -28.59 -3.08 22.26
N GLN A 355 -28.14 -4.33 22.10
CA GLN A 355 -26.88 -4.80 22.67
C GLN A 355 -25.71 -4.31 21.84
N LEU A 356 -24.67 -3.76 22.47
CA LEU A 356 -23.47 -3.30 21.78
C LEU A 356 -22.63 -4.51 21.34
N HIS A 357 -22.36 -4.60 20.04
CA HIS A 357 -21.41 -5.58 19.49
C HIS A 357 -20.26 -4.86 18.81
N PRO A 358 -19.02 -5.38 18.93
CA PRO A 358 -17.88 -4.89 18.18
C PRO A 358 -18.17 -4.82 16.68
N LEU A 359 -17.77 -3.71 16.04
CA LEU A 359 -17.87 -3.59 14.60
C LEU A 359 -17.01 -4.66 13.92
N LYS A 360 -17.55 -5.27 12.86
CA LYS A 360 -16.76 -6.14 11.97
C LYS A 360 -15.61 -5.36 11.34
N TYR A 361 -14.57 -6.07 10.89
CA TYR A 361 -13.35 -5.50 10.33
C TYR A 361 -13.58 -4.40 9.26
N THR A 362 -14.41 -4.66 8.24
CA THR A 362 -14.63 -3.68 7.16
C THR A 362 -15.38 -2.43 7.65
N PRO A 363 -16.52 -2.54 8.36
CA PRO A 363 -17.16 -1.36 8.99
C PRO A 363 -16.23 -0.59 9.94
N LEU A 364 -15.41 -1.30 10.72
CA LEU A 364 -14.44 -0.70 11.64
C LEU A 364 -13.42 0.17 10.88
N LEU A 365 -12.80 -0.37 9.83
CA LEU A 365 -11.87 0.39 8.98
C LEU A 365 -12.54 1.60 8.32
N ALA A 366 -13.77 1.45 7.84
CA ALA A 366 -14.51 2.55 7.22
C ALA A 366 -14.77 3.70 8.21
N ARG A 367 -15.15 3.37 9.45
CA ARG A 367 -15.36 4.36 10.51
C ARG A 367 -14.05 5.04 10.91
N LEU A 368 -12.97 4.28 11.09
CA LEU A 368 -11.64 4.82 11.39
C LEU A 368 -11.14 5.77 10.30
N ALA A 369 -11.30 5.39 9.03
CA ALA A 369 -10.92 6.24 7.91
C ALA A 369 -11.72 7.55 7.88
N ALA A 370 -13.01 7.51 8.24
CA ALA A 370 -13.84 8.71 8.34
C ALA A 370 -13.38 9.63 9.49
N GLU A 371 -13.12 9.07 10.68
CA GLU A 371 -12.62 9.84 11.84
C GLU A 371 -11.25 10.48 11.53
N TRP A 372 -10.36 9.76 10.86
CA TRP A 372 -9.06 10.29 10.44
C TRP A 372 -9.18 11.41 9.42
N LYS A 373 -10.07 11.28 8.45
CA LYS A 373 -10.31 12.33 7.47
C LYS A 373 -10.71 13.64 8.16
N VAL A 374 -11.60 13.56 9.16
CA VAL A 374 -12.02 14.72 9.94
C VAL A 374 -10.85 15.29 10.76
N ALA A 375 -10.02 14.45 11.38
CA ALA A 375 -8.86 14.90 12.14
C ALA A 375 -7.80 15.59 11.25
N ASP A 376 -7.52 15.03 10.07
CA ASP A 376 -6.57 15.59 9.10
C ASP A 376 -7.08 16.92 8.53
N GLU A 377 -8.37 17.02 8.25
CA GLU A 377 -9.02 18.26 7.81
C GLU A 377 -8.91 19.36 8.86
N LYS A 378 -9.19 19.04 10.14
CA LYS A 378 -9.00 19.97 11.27
C LYS A 378 -7.55 20.41 11.42
N LEU A 379 -6.59 19.50 11.29
CA LEU A 379 -5.16 19.84 11.37
C LEU A 379 -4.74 20.77 10.22
N ALA A 380 -5.24 20.51 9.02
CA ALA A 380 -5.01 21.37 7.85
C ALA A 380 -5.68 22.74 7.98
N ASP A 381 -6.85 22.84 8.63
CA ASP A 381 -7.49 24.12 8.96
C ASP A 381 -6.66 24.91 9.98
N LEU A 382 -6.20 24.27 11.06
CA LEU A 382 -5.34 24.91 12.05
C LEU A 382 -4.04 25.45 11.42
N ALA A 383 -3.37 24.65 10.60
CA ALA A 383 -2.17 25.08 9.89
C ALA A 383 -2.43 26.27 8.94
N ARG A 384 -3.61 26.34 8.32
CA ARG A 384 -4.03 27.49 7.51
C ARG A 384 -4.25 28.74 8.36
N HIS A 385 -4.92 28.60 9.51
CA HIS A 385 -5.15 29.72 10.43
C HIS A 385 -3.85 30.29 11.01
N GLU A 386 -2.88 29.44 11.36
CA GLU A 386 -1.57 29.87 11.85
C GLU A 386 -0.79 30.68 10.79
N LEU A 387 -0.86 30.28 9.52
CA LEU A 387 -0.18 30.98 8.43
C LEU A 387 -0.83 32.33 8.08
N THR A 388 -2.12 32.51 8.32
CA THR A 388 -2.81 33.79 8.03
C THR A 388 -2.60 34.87 9.09
N ASN A 389 -2.16 34.50 10.29
CA ASN A 389 -1.99 35.41 11.42
C ASN A 389 -0.55 35.96 11.56
N HIS A 390 0.32 35.66 10.60
CA HIS A 390 1.69 36.17 10.48
C HIS A 390 1.83 36.99 9.20
#